data_AF-A0A8D8IRE5-F1
#
_entry.id   AF-A0A8D8IRE5-F1
#
_cell.length_a   1.000
_cell.length_b   1.000
_cell.length_c   1.000
_cell.angle_alpha   90.00
_cell.angle_beta   90.00
_cell.angle_gamma   90.00
#
_symmetry.space_group_name_H-M   'P 1'
#
loop_
_entity.id
_entity.type
_entity.pdbx_description
1 polymer ?
#
loop_
_entity_poly.entity_id
_entity_poly.type
_entity_poly.pdbx_seq_one_letter_code
_entity_poly.pdbx_strand_id
1 'polypeptide(L)'
;THIQGAVKICPEFGKAGIKSTICGPESFTPDHKPLMGPDPIINGLFHNCGFNSAGMMLGAGCAEQLAKWIIHDRPDLHMFAYDIRRFSPKQKKALNWATERSHEAYAKNYSIVFPHDEALAGRNFTVDPFHKQMIQHGAVMEERHGWERPGYFLPEDTVVVQPYDWYGYYDYPKNTNTNYEEALQKDYTFGFPEHHDLVRDSLR
;
A
#
# COMPACT_ATOMS: atom_id res chain seq x y z
N THR A 1 2.09 13.43 18.10
CA THR A 1 0.81 12.95 17.53
C THR A 1 0.45 13.75 16.29
N HIS A 2 -0.47 13.27 15.44
CA HIS A 2 -0.93 14.05 14.27
C HIS A 2 -1.52 15.41 14.65
N ILE A 3 -2.19 15.52 15.82
CA ILE A 3 -2.72 16.79 16.35
C ILE A 3 -1.58 17.80 16.60
N GLN A 4 -0.50 17.38 17.26
CA GLN A 4 0.65 18.27 17.50
C GLN A 4 1.31 18.71 16.19
N GLY A 5 1.38 17.81 15.20
CA GLY A 5 1.86 18.14 13.86
C GLY A 5 1.00 19.21 13.18
N ALA A 6 -0.33 19.08 13.24
CA ALA A 6 -1.26 20.07 12.71
C ALA A 6 -1.10 21.44 13.37
N VAL A 7 -0.93 21.51 14.69
CA VAL A 7 -0.68 22.77 15.43
C VAL A 7 0.66 23.39 15.04
N LYS A 8 1.70 22.59 14.79
CA LYS A 8 3.00 23.10 14.31
C LYS A 8 2.89 23.77 12.95
N ILE A 9 2.06 23.22 12.05
CA ILE A 9 1.81 23.77 10.71
C ILE A 9 0.89 25.00 10.79
N CYS A 10 -0.16 24.95 11.61
CA CYS A 10 -1.13 26.02 11.80
C CYS A 10 -1.38 26.28 13.30
N PRO A 11 -0.65 27.22 13.91
CA PRO A 11 -0.70 27.47 15.36
C PRO A 11 -2.08 27.87 15.91
N GLU A 12 -2.91 28.52 15.09
CA GLU A 12 -4.25 28.96 15.51
C GLU A 12 -5.19 27.78 15.84
N PHE A 13 -4.97 26.60 15.25
CA PHE A 13 -5.73 25.39 15.64
C PHE A 13 -5.54 25.01 17.11
N GLY A 14 -4.39 25.33 17.71
CA GLY A 14 -4.13 25.07 19.13
C GLY A 14 -5.02 25.87 20.07
N LYS A 15 -5.62 26.98 19.60
CA LYS A 15 -6.47 27.87 20.41
C LYS A 15 -7.97 27.64 20.20
N ALA A 16 -8.37 27.06 19.07
CA ALA A 16 -9.78 26.94 18.67
C ALA A 16 -10.60 25.94 19.51
N GLY A 17 -9.94 24.97 20.16
CA GLY A 17 -10.60 23.87 20.88
C GLY A 17 -11.19 22.80 19.95
N ILE A 18 -11.61 21.66 20.50
CA ILE A 18 -12.19 20.54 19.74
C ILE A 18 -13.71 20.54 19.95
N LYS A 19 -14.48 20.76 18.88
CA LYS A 19 -15.96 20.69 18.93
C LYS A 19 -16.47 19.25 18.99
N SER A 20 -15.93 18.37 18.15
CA SER A 20 -16.35 16.98 18.06
C SER A 20 -15.22 16.11 17.50
N THR A 21 -15.21 14.84 17.89
CA THR A 21 -14.39 13.78 17.28
C THR A 21 -15.32 12.76 16.64
N ILE A 22 -15.02 12.34 15.42
CA ILE A 22 -15.84 11.39 14.66
C ILE A 22 -14.93 10.21 14.30
N CYS A 23 -15.29 9.03 14.77
CA CYS A 23 -14.68 7.77 14.39
C CYS A 23 -15.73 6.97 13.62
N GLY A 24 -15.63 6.98 12.30
CA GLY A 24 -16.55 6.29 11.41
C GLY A 24 -15.92 5.00 10.85
N PRO A 25 -16.71 3.94 10.63
CA PRO A 25 -16.22 2.78 9.90
C PRO A 25 -16.03 3.12 8.42
N GLU A 26 -14.98 2.56 7.84
CA GLU A 26 -14.66 2.72 6.42
C GLU A 26 -14.24 1.37 5.83
N SER A 27 -14.52 1.19 4.54
CA SER A 27 -14.18 -0.04 3.83
C SER A 27 -12.81 0.09 3.16
N PHE A 28 -11.82 -0.59 3.73
CA PHE A 28 -10.47 -0.68 3.17
C PHE A 28 -10.25 -1.99 2.41
N THR A 29 -9.33 -1.93 1.46
CA THR A 29 -8.94 -3.02 0.57
C THR A 29 -7.42 -3.24 0.67
N PRO A 30 -6.93 -4.46 0.39
CA PRO A 30 -5.51 -4.82 0.56
C PRO A 30 -4.49 -3.98 -0.23
N ASP A 31 -4.93 -3.23 -1.23
CA ASP A 31 -4.08 -2.41 -2.11
C ASP A 31 -4.55 -0.96 -2.23
N HIS A 32 -5.41 -0.52 -1.32
CA HIS A 32 -5.97 0.82 -1.22
C HIS A 32 -6.77 1.29 -2.47
N LYS A 33 -7.25 0.36 -3.32
CA LYS A 33 -8.04 0.67 -4.52
C LYS A 33 -9.45 0.07 -4.44
N PRO A 34 -10.48 0.78 -4.96
CA PRO A 34 -11.83 0.23 -5.06
C PRO A 34 -11.90 -1.17 -5.70
N LEU A 35 -12.91 -1.94 -5.31
CA LEU A 35 -13.29 -3.20 -5.94
C LEU A 35 -14.41 -2.92 -6.93
N MET A 36 -14.13 -3.14 -8.21
CA MET A 36 -15.04 -2.84 -9.31
C MET A 36 -15.19 -3.99 -10.29
N GLY A 37 -16.30 -4.00 -11.02
CA GLY A 37 -16.52 -4.89 -12.16
C GLY A 37 -17.42 -6.08 -11.86
N PRO A 38 -17.60 -6.98 -12.85
CA PRO A 38 -18.55 -8.08 -12.75
C PRO A 38 -18.09 -9.13 -11.73
N ASP A 39 -19.04 -9.70 -11.01
CA ASP A 39 -18.79 -10.84 -10.13
C ASP A 39 -18.39 -12.08 -10.96
N PRO A 40 -17.31 -12.79 -10.58
CA PRO A 40 -16.84 -13.95 -11.34
C PRO A 40 -17.72 -15.20 -11.21
N ILE A 41 -18.69 -15.22 -10.27
CA ILE A 41 -19.54 -16.38 -9.96
C ILE A 41 -21.01 -16.07 -10.27
N ILE A 42 -21.47 -14.85 -9.97
CA ILE A 42 -22.87 -14.45 -10.08
C ILE A 42 -23.07 -13.58 -11.32
N ASN A 43 -23.69 -14.16 -12.36
CA ASN A 43 -24.03 -13.42 -13.58
C ASN A 43 -24.98 -12.25 -13.27
N GLY A 44 -24.65 -11.06 -13.79
CA GLY A 44 -25.45 -9.85 -13.60
C GLY A 44 -25.19 -9.09 -12.30
N LEU A 45 -24.34 -9.61 -11.40
CA LEU A 45 -23.88 -8.87 -10.23
C LEU A 45 -22.62 -8.07 -10.57
N PHE A 46 -22.60 -6.79 -10.20
CA PHE A 46 -21.47 -5.89 -10.38
C PHE A 46 -21.07 -5.28 -9.04
N HIS A 47 -19.76 -5.17 -8.82
CA HIS A 47 -19.16 -4.58 -7.63
C HIS A 47 -18.72 -3.15 -7.89
N ASN A 48 -18.89 -2.31 -6.88
CA ASN A 48 -18.42 -0.92 -6.83
C ASN A 48 -18.32 -0.49 -5.36
N CYS A 49 -17.36 -1.05 -4.64
CA CYS A 49 -17.25 -0.94 -3.18
C CYS A 49 -15.78 -0.83 -2.73
N GLY A 50 -15.56 -0.68 -1.43
CA GLY A 50 -14.20 -0.63 -0.86
C GLY A 50 -13.43 0.62 -1.28
N PHE A 51 -14.05 1.80 -1.16
CA PHE A 51 -13.48 3.05 -1.65
C PHE A 51 -12.35 3.65 -0.79
N ASN A 52 -11.97 3.01 0.32
CA ASN A 52 -10.82 3.39 1.13
C ASN A 52 -10.80 4.89 1.52
N SER A 53 -11.91 5.41 2.05
CA SER A 53 -12.08 6.83 2.39
C SER A 53 -11.98 7.83 1.21
N ALA A 54 -11.92 7.33 -0.03
CA ALA A 54 -11.91 8.14 -1.26
C ALA A 54 -13.24 8.11 -2.02
N GLY A 55 -14.33 7.65 -1.38
CA GLY A 55 -15.63 7.41 -2.04
C GLY A 55 -16.25 8.66 -2.64
N MET A 56 -16.18 9.81 -1.94
CA MET A 56 -16.68 11.08 -2.49
C MET A 56 -15.89 11.55 -3.70
N MET A 57 -14.57 11.34 -3.71
CA MET A 57 -13.68 11.77 -4.79
C MET A 57 -13.80 10.87 -6.02
N LEU A 58 -13.80 9.56 -5.82
CA LEU A 58 -13.77 8.57 -6.89
C LEU A 58 -15.17 8.16 -7.38
N GLY A 59 -16.21 8.37 -6.57
CA GLY A 59 -17.53 7.77 -6.77
C GLY A 59 -18.14 8.02 -8.15
N ALA A 60 -18.11 9.27 -8.62
CA ALA A 60 -18.69 9.62 -9.92
C ALA A 60 -17.96 8.96 -11.10
N GLY A 61 -16.63 9.04 -11.13
CA GLY A 61 -15.82 8.42 -12.19
C GLY A 61 -15.93 6.90 -12.18
N CYS A 62 -15.89 6.27 -11.01
CA CYS A 62 -16.11 4.84 -10.86
C CYS A 62 -17.51 4.41 -11.33
N ALA A 63 -18.56 5.17 -10.97
CA ALA A 63 -19.92 4.87 -11.40
C ALA A 63 -20.08 4.96 -12.93
N GLU A 64 -19.47 5.96 -13.58
CA GLU A 64 -19.47 6.08 -15.04
C GLU A 64 -18.81 4.87 -15.71
N GLN A 65 -17.61 4.49 -15.26
CA GLN A 65 -16.90 3.34 -15.83
C GLN A 65 -17.64 2.04 -15.59
N LEU A 66 -18.29 1.87 -14.43
CA LEU A 66 -19.12 0.70 -14.15
C LEU A 66 -20.37 0.65 -15.04
N ALA A 67 -21.05 1.77 -15.26
CA ALA A 67 -22.20 1.83 -16.15
C ALA A 67 -21.82 1.41 -17.58
N LYS A 68 -20.67 1.89 -18.08
CA LYS A 68 -20.11 1.46 -19.37
C LYS A 68 -19.80 -0.03 -19.37
N TRP A 69 -19.24 -0.54 -18.28
CA TRP A 69 -18.99 -1.97 -18.11
C TRP A 69 -20.27 -2.81 -18.19
N ILE A 70 -21.38 -2.32 -17.63
CA ILE A 70 -22.69 -3.00 -17.68
C ILE A 70 -23.28 -2.98 -19.09
N ILE A 71 -23.17 -1.86 -19.82
CA ILE A 71 -23.81 -1.69 -21.14
C ILE A 71 -22.98 -2.31 -22.27
N HIS A 72 -21.65 -2.31 -22.15
CA HIS A 72 -20.72 -2.66 -23.22
C HIS A 72 -19.81 -3.85 -22.90
N ASP A 73 -20.02 -4.53 -21.76
CA ASP A 73 -19.18 -5.61 -21.22
C ASP A 73 -17.71 -5.22 -20.96
N ARG A 74 -17.37 -3.93 -21.08
CA ARG A 74 -16.04 -3.37 -20.80
C ARG A 74 -16.11 -1.90 -20.41
N PRO A 75 -15.18 -1.41 -19.56
CA PRO A 75 -14.99 0.01 -19.33
C PRO A 75 -14.25 0.68 -20.51
N ASP A 76 -14.28 2.00 -20.58
CA ASP A 76 -13.49 2.77 -21.57
C ASP A 76 -12.03 2.93 -21.13
N LEU A 77 -11.83 3.04 -19.81
CA LEU A 77 -10.50 3.20 -19.21
C LEU A 77 -9.89 1.83 -18.88
N HIS A 78 -8.56 1.82 -18.73
CA HIS A 78 -7.84 0.63 -18.27
C HIS A 78 -8.08 0.40 -16.76
N MET A 79 -9.09 -0.42 -16.44
CA MET A 79 -9.56 -0.64 -15.06
C MET A 79 -8.95 -1.88 -14.36
N PHE A 80 -7.90 -2.51 -14.90
CA PHE A 80 -7.35 -3.75 -14.32
C PHE A 80 -7.00 -3.62 -12.82
N ALA A 81 -6.42 -2.48 -12.42
CA ALA A 81 -6.06 -2.22 -11.03
C ALA A 81 -7.27 -2.04 -10.08
N TYR A 82 -8.47 -1.84 -10.63
CA TYR A 82 -9.73 -1.70 -9.89
C TYR A 82 -10.61 -2.94 -10.01
N ASP A 83 -10.30 -3.84 -10.96
CA ASP A 83 -11.05 -5.06 -11.18
C ASP A 83 -11.03 -5.96 -9.93
N ILE A 84 -12.20 -6.46 -9.52
CA ILE A 84 -12.35 -7.37 -8.38
C ILE A 84 -11.63 -8.71 -8.59
N ARG A 85 -11.29 -9.04 -9.84
CA ARG A 85 -10.55 -10.26 -10.21
C ARG A 85 -9.03 -10.11 -10.06
N ARG A 86 -8.52 -8.92 -9.74
CA ARG A 86 -7.06 -8.68 -9.55
C ARG A 86 -6.46 -9.44 -8.37
N PHE A 87 -7.29 -9.85 -7.41
CA PHE A 87 -6.86 -10.70 -6.30
C PHE A 87 -7.08 -12.18 -6.62
N SER A 88 -6.08 -13.00 -6.33
CA SER A 88 -6.16 -14.44 -6.53
C SER A 88 -7.25 -15.08 -5.65
N PRO A 89 -7.81 -16.24 -6.03
CA PRO A 89 -8.76 -16.97 -5.19
C PRO A 89 -8.21 -17.34 -3.81
N LYS A 90 -6.89 -17.54 -3.68
CA LYS A 90 -6.23 -17.80 -2.39
C LYS A 90 -6.25 -16.55 -1.52
N GLN A 91 -5.86 -15.39 -2.06
CA GLN A 91 -5.88 -14.11 -1.35
C GLN A 91 -7.29 -13.73 -0.87
N LYS A 92 -8.30 -13.92 -1.73
CA LYS A 92 -9.71 -13.65 -1.38
C LYS A 92 -10.22 -14.45 -0.18
N LYS A 93 -9.67 -15.63 0.08
CA LYS A 93 -10.04 -16.50 1.22
C LYS A 93 -9.17 -16.28 2.46
N ALA A 94 -8.03 -15.58 2.32
CA ALA A 94 -7.06 -15.37 3.37
C ALA A 94 -7.38 -14.09 4.16
N LEU A 95 -8.23 -14.21 5.18
CA LEU A 95 -8.68 -13.06 5.98
C LEU A 95 -7.52 -12.36 6.70
N ASN A 96 -6.56 -13.12 7.24
CA ASN A 96 -5.36 -12.58 7.88
C ASN A 96 -4.54 -11.72 6.91
N TRP A 97 -4.27 -12.24 5.71
CA TRP A 97 -3.59 -11.51 4.65
C TRP A 97 -4.33 -10.21 4.30
N ALA A 98 -5.65 -10.30 4.08
CA ALA A 98 -6.45 -9.12 3.75
C ALA A 98 -6.44 -8.08 4.87
N THR A 99 -6.48 -8.51 6.13
CA THR A 99 -6.47 -7.64 7.32
C THR A 99 -5.13 -6.92 7.46
N GLU A 100 -4.02 -7.66 7.43
CA GLU A 100 -2.67 -7.07 7.53
C GLU A 100 -2.40 -6.11 6.38
N ARG A 101 -2.69 -6.51 5.14
CA ARG A 101 -2.48 -5.68 3.95
C ARG A 101 -3.32 -4.41 3.97
N SER A 102 -4.59 -4.51 4.35
CA SER A 102 -5.46 -3.34 4.45
C SER A 102 -4.99 -2.39 5.55
N HIS A 103 -4.50 -2.93 6.68
CA HIS A 103 -3.89 -2.13 7.74
C HIS A 103 -2.64 -1.40 7.25
N GLU A 104 -1.72 -2.10 6.58
CA GLU A 104 -0.49 -1.47 6.09
C GLU A 104 -0.78 -0.42 5.02
N ALA A 105 -1.69 -0.73 4.09
CA ALA A 105 -2.12 0.21 3.07
C ALA A 105 -2.65 1.50 3.69
N TYR A 106 -3.52 1.40 4.69
CA TYR A 106 -4.02 2.56 5.42
C TYR A 106 -2.91 3.33 6.13
N ALA A 107 -2.04 2.62 6.87
CA ALA A 107 -0.93 3.24 7.61
C ALA A 107 0.05 3.99 6.70
N LYS A 108 0.27 3.48 5.47
CA LYS A 108 1.16 4.06 4.46
C LYS A 108 0.47 5.03 3.48
N ASN A 109 -0.80 5.39 3.69
CA ASN A 109 -1.55 6.20 2.72
C ASN A 109 -0.88 7.54 2.34
N TYR A 110 -0.14 8.15 3.26
CA TYR A 110 0.60 9.40 3.02
C TYR A 110 2.12 9.21 3.00
N SER A 111 2.61 7.98 2.90
CA SER A 111 4.04 7.70 2.76
C SER A 111 4.54 8.04 1.36
N ILE A 112 5.80 8.45 1.27
CA ILE A 112 6.49 8.54 -0.01
C ILE A 112 6.75 7.10 -0.48
N VAL A 113 6.42 6.82 -1.75
CA VAL A 113 6.64 5.51 -2.37
C VAL A 113 7.82 5.61 -3.31
N PHE A 114 8.85 4.84 -3.05
CA PHE A 114 10.08 4.75 -3.84
C PHE A 114 10.04 3.57 -4.81
N PRO A 115 10.87 3.58 -5.87
CA PRO A 115 11.09 2.39 -6.68
C PRO A 115 11.50 1.21 -5.80
N HIS A 116 10.93 0.03 -6.05
CA HIS A 116 11.16 -1.19 -5.27
C HIS A 116 10.67 -1.16 -3.81
N ASP A 117 9.80 -0.21 -3.45
CA ASP A 117 9.09 -0.28 -2.17
C ASP A 117 8.15 -1.47 -2.14
N GLU A 118 8.44 -2.39 -1.22
CA GLU A 118 7.64 -3.56 -0.97
C GLU A 118 6.95 -3.43 0.39
N ALA A 119 5.66 -3.76 0.41
CA ALA A 119 4.90 -3.86 1.65
C ALA A 119 5.38 -5.07 2.48
N LEU A 120 5.39 -4.94 3.81
CA LEU A 120 5.77 -6.02 4.72
C LEU A 120 4.59 -6.93 5.06
N ALA A 121 3.38 -6.38 5.09
CA ALA A 121 2.17 -7.14 5.32
C ALA A 121 1.92 -8.14 4.19
N GLY A 122 1.46 -9.34 4.56
CA GLY A 122 1.09 -10.38 3.62
C GLY A 122 2.24 -10.94 2.78
N ARG A 123 3.49 -10.70 3.15
CA ARG A 123 4.68 -11.31 2.53
C ARG A 123 4.77 -12.80 2.85
N ASN A 124 5.54 -13.52 2.03
CA ASN A 124 5.69 -14.98 2.09
C ASN A 124 4.36 -15.74 1.97
N PHE A 125 3.35 -15.14 1.32
CA PHE A 125 2.02 -15.75 1.14
C PHE A 125 2.07 -17.00 0.25
N THR A 126 2.86 -16.95 -0.82
CA THR A 126 3.19 -18.10 -1.66
C THR A 126 4.66 -18.00 -2.06
N VAL A 127 5.39 -19.10 -1.89
CA VAL A 127 6.84 -19.17 -2.15
C VAL A 127 7.16 -20.32 -3.09
N ASP A 128 8.18 -20.14 -3.90
CA ASP A 128 8.69 -21.18 -4.81
C ASP A 128 9.50 -22.26 -4.05
N PRO A 129 9.65 -23.48 -4.62
CA PRO A 129 10.44 -24.55 -4.01
C PRO A 129 11.91 -24.18 -3.73
N PHE A 130 12.47 -23.28 -4.54
CA PHE A 130 13.85 -22.79 -4.40
C PHE A 130 13.95 -21.48 -3.60
N HIS A 131 12.86 -21.00 -3.00
CA HIS A 131 12.83 -19.70 -2.31
C HIS A 131 13.93 -19.54 -1.25
N LYS A 132 14.14 -20.57 -0.42
CA LYS A 132 15.20 -20.54 0.61
C LYS A 132 16.59 -20.49 -0.01
N GLN A 133 16.83 -21.30 -1.04
CA GLN A 133 18.11 -21.34 -1.75
C GLN A 133 18.38 -20.01 -2.45
N MET A 134 17.37 -19.38 -3.05
CA MET A 134 17.52 -18.07 -3.67
C MET A 134 17.93 -17.00 -2.66
N ILE A 135 17.26 -16.93 -1.49
CA ILE A 135 17.63 -15.99 -0.42
C ILE A 135 19.07 -16.25 0.06
N GLN A 136 19.46 -17.51 0.23
CA GLN A 136 20.84 -17.88 0.62
C GLN A 136 21.90 -17.44 -0.39
N HIS A 137 21.54 -17.30 -1.67
CA HIS A 137 22.42 -16.80 -2.73
C HIS A 137 22.22 -15.31 -2.99
N GLY A 138 21.66 -14.57 -2.02
CA GLY A 138 21.55 -13.11 -2.07
C GLY A 138 20.32 -12.58 -2.80
N ALA A 139 19.31 -13.40 -3.09
CA ALA A 139 18.09 -12.90 -3.72
C ALA A 139 17.34 -11.95 -2.77
N VAL A 140 17.07 -10.74 -3.25
CA VAL A 140 16.11 -9.83 -2.63
C VAL A 140 14.75 -10.07 -3.26
N MET A 141 13.81 -10.52 -2.44
CA MET A 141 12.50 -10.95 -2.88
C MET A 141 11.53 -9.76 -2.99
N GLU A 142 10.76 -9.72 -4.06
CA GLU A 142 9.64 -8.80 -4.30
C GLU A 142 8.34 -9.60 -4.39
N GLU A 143 7.22 -9.00 -3.97
CA GLU A 143 5.91 -9.67 -3.99
C GLU A 143 5.14 -9.32 -5.26
N ARG A 144 4.71 -10.33 -6.02
CA ARG A 144 3.82 -10.12 -7.18
C ARG A 144 2.66 -11.11 -7.15
N HIS A 145 1.44 -10.60 -6.96
CA HIS A 145 0.20 -11.38 -6.96
C HIS A 145 0.22 -12.55 -5.94
N GLY A 146 0.78 -12.30 -4.77
CA GLY A 146 0.97 -13.20 -3.64
C GLY A 146 2.22 -14.07 -3.71
N TRP A 147 3.01 -13.98 -4.79
CA TRP A 147 4.23 -14.77 -4.96
C TRP A 147 5.48 -13.98 -4.60
N GLU A 148 6.37 -14.61 -3.83
CA GLU A 148 7.73 -14.12 -3.63
C GLU A 148 8.60 -14.44 -4.84
N ARG A 149 9.04 -13.41 -5.55
CA ARG A 149 9.91 -13.54 -6.74
C ARG A 149 11.22 -12.81 -6.54
N PRO A 150 12.37 -13.34 -7.01
CA PRO A 150 13.63 -12.62 -6.91
C PRO A 150 13.56 -11.38 -7.80
N GLY A 151 13.65 -10.18 -7.22
CA GLY A 151 13.73 -8.92 -7.97
C GLY A 151 15.16 -8.67 -8.46
N TYR A 152 16.13 -8.82 -7.56
CA TYR A 152 17.56 -8.68 -7.84
C TYR A 152 18.39 -9.52 -6.84
N PHE A 153 19.70 -9.62 -7.09
CA PHE A 153 20.63 -10.37 -6.25
C PHE A 153 21.72 -9.45 -5.69
N LEU A 154 21.98 -9.57 -4.39
CA LEU A 154 23.09 -8.92 -3.70
C LEU A 154 24.25 -9.93 -3.59
N PRO A 155 25.42 -9.65 -4.20
CA PRO A 155 26.52 -10.63 -4.23
C PRO A 155 27.12 -10.98 -2.87
N GLU A 156 27.10 -10.04 -1.92
CA GLU A 156 27.81 -10.14 -0.63
C GLU A 156 26.87 -10.11 0.58
N ASP A 157 25.56 -9.98 0.37
CA ASP A 157 24.59 -9.81 1.44
C ASP A 157 23.31 -10.60 1.19
N THR A 158 22.60 -10.92 2.27
CA THR A 158 21.32 -11.65 2.23
C THR A 158 20.27 -10.87 3.00
N VAL A 159 19.18 -10.53 2.34
CA VAL A 159 18.07 -9.80 2.96
C VAL A 159 16.92 -10.77 3.21
N VAL A 160 16.55 -10.91 4.49
CA VAL A 160 15.38 -11.68 4.89
C VAL A 160 14.21 -10.72 5.08
N VAL A 161 13.08 -11.08 4.46
CA VAL A 161 11.83 -10.33 4.60
C VAL A 161 11.38 -10.36 6.06
N GLN A 162 11.21 -9.18 6.65
CA GLN A 162 10.76 -9.05 8.03
C GLN A 162 9.27 -9.40 8.15
N PRO A 163 8.84 -10.02 9.26
CA PRO A 163 7.42 -10.16 9.54
C PRO A 163 6.78 -8.79 9.71
N TYR A 164 5.51 -8.68 9.34
CA TYR A 164 4.77 -7.46 9.58
C TYR A 164 4.52 -7.25 11.08
N ASP A 165 4.91 -6.09 11.60
CA ASP A 165 4.93 -5.78 13.03
C ASP A 165 3.83 -4.80 13.45
N TRP A 166 2.89 -4.50 12.54
CA TRP A 166 1.81 -3.54 12.76
C TRP A 166 2.30 -2.17 13.25
N TYR A 167 3.56 -1.81 12.93
CA TYR A 167 4.23 -0.60 13.41
C TYR A 167 4.27 -0.48 14.94
N GLY A 168 4.25 -1.59 15.68
CA GLY A 168 4.29 -1.61 17.14
C GLY A 168 2.93 -1.42 17.83
N TYR A 169 1.82 -1.50 17.09
CA TYR A 169 0.46 -1.40 17.63
C TYR A 169 -0.14 -2.79 17.92
N TYR A 170 -1.25 -2.83 18.66
CA TYR A 170 -2.02 -4.06 18.96
C TYR A 170 -1.22 -5.18 19.66
N ASP A 171 -0.29 -4.80 20.55
CA ASP A 171 0.60 -5.71 21.27
C ASP A 171 1.63 -6.45 20.39
N TYR A 172 1.83 -6.00 19.14
CA TYR A 172 2.92 -6.49 18.30
C TYR A 172 4.22 -5.74 18.61
N PRO A 173 5.33 -6.45 18.89
CA PRO A 173 6.62 -5.79 19.07
C PRO A 173 7.12 -5.25 17.73
N LYS A 174 7.59 -4.00 17.71
CA LYS A 174 8.20 -3.40 16.53
C LYS A 174 9.46 -4.17 16.14
N ASN A 175 9.68 -4.36 14.84
CA ASN A 175 10.90 -4.96 14.31
C ASN A 175 12.14 -4.17 14.74
N THR A 176 13.22 -4.88 15.04
CA THR A 176 14.49 -4.29 15.51
C THR A 176 15.36 -3.76 14.39
N ASN A 177 15.21 -4.27 13.18
CA ASN A 177 15.98 -3.84 12.02
C ASN A 177 15.24 -2.70 11.32
N THR A 178 15.65 -1.48 11.65
CA THR A 178 15.10 -0.20 11.16
C THR A 178 15.97 0.45 10.08
N ASN A 179 16.94 -0.26 9.51
CA ASN A 179 17.90 0.30 8.55
C ASN A 179 17.23 1.07 7.41
N TYR A 180 16.12 0.53 6.89
CA TYR A 180 15.36 1.18 5.82
C TYR A 180 14.63 2.44 6.31
N GLU A 181 13.98 2.37 7.48
CA GLU A 181 13.31 3.53 8.08
C GLU A 181 14.30 4.66 8.39
N GLU A 182 15.51 4.31 8.86
CA GLU A 182 16.59 5.26 9.14
C GLU A 182 17.14 5.90 7.88
N ALA A 183 17.27 5.14 6.79
CA ALA A 183 17.62 5.68 5.49
C ALA A 183 16.55 6.69 5.02
N LEU A 184 15.27 6.33 5.13
CA LEU A 184 14.14 7.18 4.76
C LEU A 184 14.07 8.49 5.54
N GLN A 185 14.49 8.52 6.81
CA GLN A 185 14.52 9.78 7.58
C GLN A 185 15.40 10.85 6.94
N LYS A 186 16.42 10.46 6.17
CA LYS A 186 17.27 11.41 5.42
C LYS A 186 16.53 12.04 4.25
N ASP A 187 15.60 11.29 3.65
CA ASP A 187 14.76 11.75 2.54
C ASP A 187 13.51 12.49 3.03
N TYR A 188 13.07 12.26 4.27
CA TYR A 188 11.95 12.97 4.90
C TYR A 188 12.33 14.36 5.41
N THR A 189 13.15 15.07 4.64
CA THR A 189 13.47 16.46 4.90
C THR A 189 12.57 17.35 4.03
N PHE A 190 12.00 18.40 4.62
CA PHE A 190 11.28 19.43 3.86
C PHE A 190 12.24 20.39 3.11
N GLY A 191 13.54 20.08 3.11
CA GLY A 191 14.59 20.84 2.43
C GLY A 191 14.96 20.22 1.09
N PHE A 192 15.89 20.86 0.40
CA PHE A 192 16.50 20.25 -0.78
C PHE A 192 17.39 19.07 -0.37
N PRO A 193 17.44 17.98 -1.17
CA PRO A 193 18.36 16.87 -0.91
C PRO A 193 19.81 17.35 -0.80
N GLU A 194 20.66 16.63 -0.05
CA GLU A 194 22.10 16.96 0.08
C GLU A 194 22.80 17.11 -1.28
N HIS A 195 22.30 16.41 -2.30
CA HIS A 195 22.84 16.41 -3.66
C HIS A 195 22.19 17.45 -4.59
N HIS A 196 21.28 18.29 -4.10
CA HIS A 196 20.53 19.24 -4.94
C HIS A 196 21.44 20.17 -5.74
N ASP A 197 22.46 20.74 -5.08
CA ASP A 197 23.41 21.65 -5.74
C ASP A 197 24.28 20.92 -6.78
N LEU A 198 24.67 19.65 -6.53
CA LEU A 198 25.42 18.82 -7.47
C LEU A 198 24.60 18.48 -8.73
N VAL A 199 23.31 18.17 -8.56
CA VAL A 199 22.40 17.91 -9.68
C VAL A 199 22.14 19.19 -10.47
N ARG A 200 21.94 20.32 -9.79
CA ARG A 200 21.78 21.63 -10.44
C ARG A 200 22.99 21.96 -11.32
N ASP A 201 24.19 21.72 -10.83
CA ASP A 201 25.42 22.12 -11.51
C ASP A 201 25.81 21.17 -12.64
N SER A 202 25.34 19.91 -12.63
CA SER A 202 25.54 18.95 -13.74
C SER A 202 24.56 19.11 -14.91
N LEU A 203 23.46 19.85 -14.71
CA LEU A 203 22.49 20.22 -15.74
C LEU A 203 22.81 21.57 -16.42
N ARG A 204 23.93 22.20 -16.07
CA ARG A 204 24.48 23.41 -16.72
C ARG A 204 25.62 23.04 -17.66
#